data_AF-A0A7S1Q2E9-F1
#
_entry.id   AF-A0A7S1Q2E9-F1
#
_cell.length_a   1.000
_cell.length_b   1.000
_cell.length_c   1.000
_cell.angle_alpha   90.00
_cell.angle_beta   90.00
_cell.angle_gamma   90.00
#
_symmetry.space_group_name_H-M   'P 1'
#
loop_
_entity.id
_entity.type
_entity.pdbx_description
1 polymer ?
#
loop_
_entity_poly.entity_id
_entity_poly.type
_entity_poly.pdbx_seq_one_letter_code
_entity_poly.pdbx_strand_id
1 'polypeptide(L)'
;SLNVAKSFMFLITDGVQGEAKFVSVERLLEYDESLPEEPPRVTEKTPAGVADRSWPAIGDIEFEDVCLRYRPELPRALDACSFKIKGGERVGVVGRTGSGKSTLISALFRLREAERGRVLVDGEDIALLGLD
;
A
#
# COMPACT_ATOMS: atom_id res chain seq x y z
N SER A 1 11.61 28.37 -53.21
CA SER A 1 12.33 28.50 -51.93
C SER A 1 11.38 28.55 -50.72
N LEU A 2 10.36 29.42 -50.69
CA LEU A 2 9.44 29.56 -49.53
C LEU A 2 8.61 28.30 -49.18
N ASN A 3 8.17 27.51 -50.18
CA ASN A 3 7.40 26.27 -49.92
C ASN A 3 8.23 25.17 -49.26
N VAL A 4 9.52 25.05 -49.61
CA VAL A 4 10.42 24.04 -49.03
C VAL A 4 10.67 24.33 -47.55
N ALA A 5 10.88 25.61 -47.19
CA ALA A 5 11.06 26.01 -45.80
C ALA A 5 9.81 25.77 -44.94
N LYS A 6 8.61 25.97 -45.50
CA LYS A 6 7.33 25.68 -44.80
C LYS A 6 7.13 24.19 -44.57
N SER A 7 7.40 23.35 -45.57
CA SER A 7 7.34 21.89 -45.42
C SER A 7 8.33 21.40 -44.35
N PHE A 8 9.53 21.98 -44.31
CA PHE A 8 10.54 21.63 -43.31
C PHE A 8 10.11 22.03 -41.88
N MET A 9 9.59 23.25 -41.69
CA MET A 9 9.05 23.66 -40.38
C MET A 9 7.87 22.79 -39.94
N PHE A 10 7.00 22.38 -40.86
CA PHE A 10 5.89 21.48 -40.56
C PHE A 10 6.39 20.12 -40.07
N LEU A 11 7.39 19.53 -40.72
CA LEU A 11 7.99 18.26 -40.30
C LEU A 11 8.68 18.35 -38.94
N ILE A 12 9.41 19.43 -38.66
CA ILE A 12 10.03 19.64 -37.34
C ILE A 12 8.95 19.72 -36.26
N THR A 13 7.91 20.51 -36.50
CA THR A 13 6.84 20.72 -35.51
C THR A 13 6.06 19.43 -35.28
N ASP A 14 5.75 18.68 -36.34
CA ASP A 14 5.05 17.39 -36.25
C ASP A 14 5.91 16.33 -35.53
N GLY A 15 7.22 16.30 -35.79
CA GLY A 15 8.17 15.45 -35.08
C GLY A 15 8.22 15.74 -33.57
N VAL A 16 8.36 17.01 -33.19
CA VAL A 16 8.35 17.44 -31.78
C VAL A 16 7.01 17.13 -31.11
N GLN A 17 5.89 17.31 -31.81
CA GLN A 17 4.57 16.94 -31.29
C GLN A 17 4.40 15.42 -31.16
N GLY A 18 5.01 14.63 -32.04
CA GLY A 18 5.08 13.17 -31.94
C GLY A 18 5.82 12.73 -30.69
N GLU A 19 7.04 13.23 -30.49
CA GLU A 19 7.85 12.94 -29.30
C GLU A 19 7.11 13.31 -28.01
N ALA A 20 6.48 14.48 -27.96
CA ALA A 20 5.70 14.91 -26.80
C ALA A 20 4.52 13.97 -26.50
N LYS A 21 3.91 13.34 -27.53
CA LYS A 21 2.84 12.35 -27.34
C LYS A 21 3.40 11.00 -26.86
N PHE A 22 4.62 10.63 -27.23
CA PHE A 22 5.26 9.38 -26.81
C PHE A 22 5.63 9.34 -25.33
N VAL A 23 5.83 10.49 -24.67
CA VAL A 23 6.04 10.56 -23.20
C VAL A 23 4.90 9.87 -22.42
N SER A 24 3.67 9.95 -22.90
CA SER A 24 2.53 9.25 -22.25
C SER A 24 2.62 7.74 -22.38
N VAL A 25 3.19 7.24 -23.48
CA VAL A 25 3.39 5.80 -23.71
C VAL A 25 4.51 5.28 -22.82
N GLU A 26 5.61 6.02 -22.70
CA GLU A 26 6.70 5.68 -21.77
C GLU A 26 6.20 5.57 -20.33
N ARG A 27 5.35 6.50 -19.89
CA ARG A 27 4.71 6.41 -18.57
C ARG A 27 3.82 5.19 -18.43
N LEU A 28 3.01 4.86 -19.44
CA LEU A 28 2.16 3.66 -19.40
C LEU A 28 3.00 2.39 -19.27
N LEU A 29 4.10 2.29 -20.01
CA LEU A 29 5.04 1.17 -19.90
C LEU A 29 5.71 1.13 -18.52
N GLU A 30 6.08 2.28 -17.96
CA GLU A 30 6.62 2.36 -16.60
C GLU A 30 5.60 1.84 -15.56
N TYR A 31 4.32 2.21 -15.68
CA TYR A 31 3.26 1.70 -14.79
C TYR A 31 3.05 0.19 -14.91
N ASP A 32 3.23 -0.38 -16.10
CA ASP A 32 3.04 -1.81 -16.37
C ASP A 32 4.26 -2.65 -15.91
N GLU A 33 5.47 -2.18 -16.20
CA GLU A 33 6.69 -2.99 -16.02
C GLU A 33 7.38 -2.78 -14.66
N SER A 34 7.23 -1.59 -14.04
CA SER A 34 8.08 -1.21 -12.90
C SER A 34 7.37 -1.17 -11.55
N LEU A 35 6.03 -1.21 -11.53
CA LEU A 35 5.28 -1.25 -10.29
C LEU A 35 5.10 -2.69 -9.80
N PRO A 36 5.32 -2.94 -8.49
CA PRO A 36 5.00 -4.24 -7.91
C PRO A 36 3.50 -4.51 -8.01
N GLU A 37 3.14 -5.69 -8.54
CA GLU A 37 1.76 -6.17 -8.56
C GLU A 37 1.28 -6.46 -7.13
N GLU A 38 -0.01 -6.17 -6.87
CA GLU A 38 -0.62 -6.51 -5.59
C GLU A 38 -0.71 -8.04 -5.44
N PRO A 39 -0.35 -8.61 -4.27
CA PRO A 39 -0.37 -10.05 -4.07
C PRO A 39 -1.80 -10.59 -4.19
N PRO A 40 -2.01 -11.75 -4.84
CA PRO A 40 -3.34 -12.32 -5.04
C PRO A 40 -4.04 -12.60 -3.72
N ARG A 41 -5.37 -12.44 -3.69
CA ARG A 41 -6.26 -12.59 -2.52
C ARG A 41 -6.00 -13.85 -1.68
N VAL A 42 -5.63 -14.95 -2.32
CA VAL A 42 -5.23 -16.19 -1.63
C VAL A 42 -3.84 -16.56 -2.11
N THR A 43 -2.92 -16.65 -1.16
CA THR A 43 -1.56 -17.13 -1.39
C THR A 43 -1.38 -18.50 -0.74
N GLU A 44 -0.32 -19.23 -1.06
CA GLU A 44 0.04 -20.48 -0.38
C GLU A 44 0.23 -20.31 1.14
N LYS A 45 0.48 -19.09 1.60
CA LYS A 45 0.67 -18.74 3.01
C LYS A 45 -0.62 -18.33 3.71
N THR A 46 -1.73 -18.21 2.99
CA THR A 46 -3.03 -17.85 3.57
C THR A 46 -3.54 -19.00 4.44
N PRO A 47 -3.83 -18.76 5.73
CA PRO A 47 -4.34 -19.79 6.63
C PRO A 47 -5.66 -20.40 6.13
N ALA A 48 -5.87 -21.69 6.41
CA ALA A 48 -7.04 -22.43 5.92
C ALA A 48 -8.39 -21.80 6.35
N GLY A 49 -8.46 -21.27 7.59
CA GLY A 49 -9.65 -20.58 8.10
C GLY A 49 -9.95 -19.24 7.44
N VAL A 50 -8.98 -18.63 6.75
CA VAL A 50 -9.21 -17.44 5.93
C VAL A 50 -9.69 -17.84 4.54
N ALA A 51 -9.13 -18.94 3.99
CA ALA A 51 -9.53 -19.46 2.69
C ALA A 51 -10.99 -19.95 2.66
N ASP A 52 -11.49 -20.52 3.76
CA ASP A 52 -12.88 -21.00 3.88
C ASP A 52 -13.89 -19.93 4.33
N ARG A 53 -13.46 -18.67 4.49
CA ARG A 53 -14.26 -17.51 4.94
C ARG A 53 -14.86 -17.64 6.34
N SER A 54 -14.36 -18.55 7.18
CA SER A 54 -14.77 -18.65 8.59
C SER A 54 -14.08 -17.61 9.48
N TRP A 55 -12.98 -17.04 9.01
CA TRP A 55 -12.22 -15.98 9.68
C TRP A 55 -12.64 -14.57 9.22
N PRO A 56 -12.66 -13.57 10.12
CA PRO A 56 -12.45 -13.69 11.57
C PRO A 56 -13.73 -14.16 12.30
N ALA A 57 -13.57 -15.03 13.30
CA ALA A 57 -14.66 -15.65 14.04
C ALA A 57 -14.94 -14.97 15.39
N ILE A 58 -13.90 -14.49 16.08
CA ILE A 58 -14.00 -13.89 17.42
C ILE A 58 -13.74 -12.38 17.35
N GLY A 59 -12.77 -11.96 16.54
CA GLY A 59 -12.33 -10.58 16.40
C GLY A 59 -11.31 -10.14 17.46
N ASP A 60 -10.50 -11.07 17.99
CA ASP A 60 -9.34 -10.74 18.80
C ASP A 60 -8.30 -10.00 17.94
N ILE A 61 -7.74 -8.90 18.45
CA ILE A 61 -6.70 -8.11 17.77
C ILE A 61 -5.47 -8.03 18.65
N GLU A 62 -4.30 -8.31 18.12
CA GLU A 62 -3.03 -8.24 18.86
C GLU A 62 -1.96 -7.54 18.03
N PHE A 63 -1.39 -6.48 18.60
CA PHE A 63 -0.21 -5.80 18.08
C PHE A 63 1.00 -6.28 18.85
N GLU A 64 2.03 -6.76 18.15
CA GLU A 64 3.29 -7.21 18.74
C GLU A 64 4.47 -6.42 18.16
N ASP A 65 5.02 -5.51 18.98
CA ASP A 65 6.20 -4.68 18.68
C ASP A 65 6.12 -3.94 17.35
N VAL A 66 4.92 -3.47 16.98
CA VAL A 66 4.65 -2.88 15.67
C VAL A 66 5.36 -1.53 15.54
N CYS A 67 6.25 -1.45 14.55
CA CYS A 67 6.84 -0.19 14.09
C CYS A 67 6.32 0.13 12.68
N LEU A 68 5.99 1.40 12.44
CA LEU A 68 5.52 1.86 11.13
C LEU A 68 5.99 3.29 10.86
N ARG A 69 6.57 3.51 9.67
CA ARG A 69 6.87 4.84 9.13
C ARG A 69 6.28 5.00 7.74
N TYR A 70 5.91 6.23 7.38
CA TYR A 70 5.33 6.52 6.06
C TYR A 70 6.39 6.62 4.97
N ARG A 71 7.61 7.04 5.32
CA ARG A 71 8.75 7.13 4.41
C ARG A 71 10.05 6.85 5.15
N PRO A 72 11.06 6.23 4.52
CA PRO A 72 12.34 5.88 5.16
C PRO A 72 13.01 7.05 5.91
N GLU A 73 12.93 8.24 5.36
CA GLU A 73 13.54 9.47 5.90
C GLU A 73 12.75 10.11 7.05
N LEU A 74 11.49 9.69 7.26
CA LEU A 74 10.64 10.23 8.32
C LEU A 74 10.78 9.42 9.62
N PRO A 75 10.53 10.05 10.78
CA PRO A 75 10.39 9.34 12.04
C PRO A 75 9.28 8.29 11.98
N ARG A 76 9.41 7.28 12.84
CA ARG A 76 8.35 6.29 13.07
C ARG A 76 7.09 6.96 13.60
N ALA A 77 5.95 6.65 12.98
CA ALA A 77 4.65 7.07 13.45
C ALA A 77 4.08 6.09 14.50
N LEU A 78 4.48 4.80 14.42
CA LEU A 78 4.34 3.82 15.50
C LEU A 78 5.72 3.26 15.82
N ASP A 79 6.08 3.15 17.09
CA ASP A 79 7.38 2.64 17.53
C ASP A 79 7.18 1.63 18.64
N ALA A 80 7.42 0.35 18.32
CA ALA A 80 7.25 -0.80 19.22
C ALA A 80 5.89 -0.82 19.95
N CYS A 81 4.81 -0.63 19.19
CA CYS A 81 3.46 -0.64 19.74
C CYS A 81 2.98 -2.08 20.01
N SER A 82 2.65 -2.38 21.26
CA SER A 82 2.20 -3.71 21.70
C SER A 82 0.95 -3.61 22.56
N PHE A 83 -0.13 -4.27 22.16
CA PHE A 83 -1.38 -4.33 22.92
C PHE A 83 -2.29 -5.45 22.39
N LYS A 84 -3.28 -5.85 23.19
CA LYS A 84 -4.28 -6.85 22.83
C LYS A 84 -5.69 -6.32 23.12
N ILE A 85 -6.60 -6.54 22.18
CA ILE A 85 -8.03 -6.21 22.26
C ILE A 85 -8.78 -7.53 22.10
N LYS A 86 -9.72 -7.80 23.00
CA LYS A 86 -10.53 -9.03 22.91
C LYS A 86 -11.70 -8.84 21.96
N GLY A 87 -12.14 -9.93 21.34
CA GLY A 87 -13.36 -9.98 20.54
C GLY A 87 -14.56 -9.46 21.32
N GLY A 88 -15.32 -8.57 20.69
CA GLY A 88 -16.48 -7.91 21.30
C GLY A 88 -16.16 -6.74 22.24
N GLU A 89 -14.89 -6.41 22.47
CA GLU A 89 -14.47 -5.26 23.27
C GLU A 89 -14.65 -3.94 22.50
N ARG A 90 -15.02 -2.87 23.20
CA ARG A 90 -15.13 -1.52 22.63
C ARG A 90 -14.01 -0.66 23.20
N VAL A 91 -13.02 -0.34 22.37
CA VAL A 91 -11.84 0.44 22.74
C VAL A 91 -11.87 1.82 22.09
N GLY A 92 -11.60 2.86 22.88
CA GLY A 92 -11.42 4.22 22.39
C GLY A 92 -9.94 4.59 22.28
N VAL A 93 -9.50 5.05 21.11
CA VAL A 93 -8.11 5.52 20.91
C VAL A 93 -8.06 7.04 21.00
N VAL A 94 -7.32 7.57 21.98
CA VAL A 94 -7.19 9.02 22.25
C VAL A 94 -5.74 9.48 22.22
N GLY A 95 -5.53 10.78 21.95
CA GLY A 95 -4.18 11.38 21.91
C GLY A 95 -4.14 12.66 21.07
N ARG A 96 -3.06 13.44 21.22
CA ARG A 96 -2.83 14.68 20.45
C ARG A 96 -2.75 14.43 18.93
N THR A 97 -2.97 15.46 18.12
CA THR A 97 -2.71 15.37 16.67
C THR A 97 -1.25 14.94 16.43
N GLY A 98 -1.05 14.03 15.46
CA GLY A 98 0.27 13.47 15.16
C GLY A 98 0.73 12.30 16.04
N SER A 99 -0.07 11.84 17.01
CA SER A 99 0.31 10.75 17.93
C SER A 99 0.22 9.33 17.35
N GLY A 100 0.01 9.17 16.03
CA GLY A 100 -0.06 7.84 15.39
C GLY A 100 -1.43 7.14 15.43
N LYS A 101 -2.52 7.78 15.87
CA LYS A 101 -3.86 7.14 15.93
C LYS A 101 -4.37 6.64 14.58
N SER A 102 -4.34 7.50 13.56
CA SER A 102 -4.72 7.09 12.19
C SER A 102 -3.74 6.05 11.62
N THR A 103 -2.49 6.06 12.10
CA THR A 103 -1.49 5.07 11.74
C THR A 103 -1.82 3.70 12.33
N LEU A 104 -2.33 3.61 13.57
CA LEU A 104 -2.82 2.36 14.15
C LEU A 104 -3.91 1.74 13.27
N ILE A 105 -4.87 2.55 12.83
CA ILE A 105 -5.94 2.11 11.92
C ILE A 105 -5.35 1.67 10.57
N SER A 106 -4.38 2.42 10.04
CA SER A 106 -3.70 2.05 8.78
C SER A 106 -2.95 0.72 8.87
N ALA A 107 -2.32 0.43 10.01
CA ALA A 107 -1.63 -0.82 10.27
C ALA A 107 -2.61 -1.98 10.40
N LEU A 108 -3.71 -1.80 11.15
CA LEU A 108 -4.74 -2.83 11.35
C LEU A 108 -5.41 -3.26 10.05
N PHE A 109 -5.74 -2.30 9.17
CA PHE A 109 -6.33 -2.58 7.86
C PHE A 109 -5.29 -2.89 6.79
N ARG A 110 -4.01 -3.01 7.16
CA ARG A 110 -2.90 -3.27 6.24
C ARG A 110 -2.81 -2.29 5.05
N LEU A 111 -3.32 -1.06 5.22
CA LEU A 111 -3.16 0.02 4.24
C LEU A 111 -1.69 0.44 4.08
N ARG A 112 -0.89 0.17 5.11
CA ARG A 112 0.56 0.28 5.12
C ARG A 112 1.12 -0.89 5.90
N GLU A 113 2.07 -1.58 5.30
CA GLU A 113 2.80 -2.67 5.94
C GLU A 113 3.67 -2.13 7.09
N ALA A 114 3.76 -2.92 8.17
CA ALA A 114 4.66 -2.62 9.27
C ALA A 114 6.12 -2.88 8.85
N GLU A 115 7.06 -2.04 9.30
CA GLU A 115 8.50 -2.28 9.04
C GLU A 115 9.10 -3.32 9.99
N ARG A 116 8.45 -3.53 11.15
CA ARG A 116 8.84 -4.47 12.21
C ARG A 116 7.61 -4.81 13.05
N GLY A 117 7.62 -6.01 13.63
CA GLY A 117 6.53 -6.52 14.43
C GLY A 117 5.44 -7.11 13.54
N ARG A 118 4.29 -7.44 14.15
CA ARG A 118 3.16 -8.04 13.43
C ARG A 118 1.83 -7.65 14.08
N VAL A 119 0.79 -7.70 13.27
CA VAL A 119 -0.60 -7.53 13.71
C VAL A 119 -1.31 -8.85 13.49
N LEU A 120 -1.89 -9.39 14.55
CA LEU A 120 -2.64 -10.64 14.51
C LEU A 120 -4.12 -10.33 14.65
N VAL A 121 -4.95 -11.05 13.90
CA VAL A 121 -6.41 -11.09 14.09
C VAL A 121 -6.84 -12.54 14.26
N ASP A 122 -7.49 -12.86 15.38
CA ASP A 122 -7.79 -14.23 15.84
C ASP A 122 -6.54 -15.15 15.85
N GLY A 123 -5.37 -14.57 16.14
CA GLY A 123 -4.09 -15.29 16.18
C GLY A 123 -3.40 -15.46 14.82
N GLU A 124 -4.06 -15.10 13.72
CA GLU A 124 -3.48 -15.16 12.38
C GLU A 124 -2.79 -13.84 12.02
N ASP A 125 -1.55 -13.93 11.53
CA ASP A 125 -0.80 -12.77 11.08
C ASP A 125 -1.39 -12.21 9.78
N ILE A 126 -1.89 -10.98 9.85
CA ILE A 126 -2.56 -10.36 8.72
C ILE A 126 -1.60 -10.14 7.55
N ALA A 127 -0.28 -10.09 7.74
CA ALA A 127 0.70 -9.94 6.66
C ALA A 127 0.79 -11.18 5.75
N LEU A 128 0.28 -12.34 6.20
CA LEU A 128 0.28 -13.59 5.42
C LEU A 128 -0.94 -13.72 4.50
N LEU A 129 -1.93 -12.84 4.65
CA LEU A 129 -3.16 -12.86 3.87
C LEU A 129 -2.93 -12.15 2.53
N GLY A 130 -3.56 -12.62 1.46
CA GLY A 130 -3.57 -11.87 0.20
C GLY A 130 -4.22 -10.49 0.36
N LEU A 131 -3.98 -9.60 -0.62
CA LEU A 131 -4.71 -8.34 -0.75
C LEU A 131 -5.81 -8.53 -1.81
N ASP A 132 -6.89 -7.75 -1.67
CA ASP A 132 -8.03 -7.76 -2.61
C ASP A 132 -7.77 -6.90 -3.84
#